data_AF-A0A957THP8-F1
#
_entry.id   AF-A0A957THP8-F1
#
_cell.length_a   1.000
_cell.length_b   1.000
_cell.length_c   1.000
_cell.angle_alpha   90.00
_cell.angle_beta   90.00
_cell.angle_gamma   90.00
#
_symmetry.space_group_name_H-M   'P 1'
#
loop_
_entity.id
_entity.type
_entity.pdbx_description
1 polymer ?
#
loop_
_entity_poly.entity_id
_entity_poly.type
_entity_poly.pdbx_seq_one_letter_code
_entity_poly.pdbx_strand_id
1 'polypeptide(L)'
;PTPAGIAGITFTVQELLFTVEQWQKAGIDRVYLFHHQPRSGWRYHPLTVPLLPIDLRYLQDCRQAPWVSRSLPTFTMSWRRLFALLLREALFIALFRACASSLASEEASRLMAMQNAERNITERLDELHTRYHYQRQTTITAELLDLVGGYEAVTRRA
;
A
#
# COMPACT_ATOMS: atom_id res chain seq x y z
N PRO A 1 -11.12 10.48 14.66
CA PRO A 1 -10.13 10.40 13.56
C PRO A 1 -10.07 8.96 13.02
N THR A 2 -10.33 8.74 11.73
CA THR A 2 -10.15 7.41 11.15
C THR A 2 -8.67 7.03 11.21
N PRO A 3 -8.34 5.80 11.64
CA PRO A 3 -6.94 5.34 11.74
C PRO A 3 -6.20 5.33 10.40
N ALA A 4 -6.90 5.50 9.28
CA ALA A 4 -6.35 5.47 7.92
C ALA A 4 -5.89 6.85 7.37
N GLY A 5 -6.05 7.94 8.12
CA GLY A 5 -5.62 9.27 7.69
C GLY A 5 -4.20 9.63 8.14
N ILE A 6 -3.55 10.59 7.47
CA ILE A 6 -2.24 11.15 7.86
C ILE A 6 -2.25 11.64 9.31
N ALA A 7 -3.37 12.20 9.77
CA ALA A 7 -3.57 12.64 11.16
C ALA A 7 -3.58 11.47 12.17
N GLY A 8 -3.92 10.26 11.74
CA GLY A 8 -3.88 9.06 12.58
C GLY A 8 -2.46 8.52 12.79
N ILE A 9 -1.54 8.78 11.86
CA ILE A 9 -0.16 8.29 11.93
C ILE A 9 0.53 8.79 13.21
N THR A 10 0.41 10.09 13.50
CA THR A 10 1.03 10.69 14.69
C THR A 10 0.59 10.01 15.97
N PHE A 11 -0.71 9.74 16.11
CA PHE A 11 -1.27 9.04 17.28
C PHE A 11 -0.72 7.62 17.38
N THR A 12 -0.76 6.85 16.27
CA THR A 12 -0.21 5.49 16.23
C THR A 12 1.27 5.45 16.58
N VAL A 13 2.07 6.40 16.09
CA VAL A 13 3.50 6.48 16.41
C VAL A 13 3.72 6.78 17.89
N GLN A 14 2.91 7.65 18.50
CA GLN A 14 2.99 7.93 19.94
C GLN A 14 2.67 6.68 20.78
N GLU A 15 1.64 5.94 20.42
CA GLU A 15 1.29 4.65 21.05
C GLU A 15 2.40 3.62 20.89
N LEU A 16 2.99 3.51 19.70
CA LEU A 16 4.11 2.60 19.43
C LEU A 16 5.35 2.97 20.24
N LEU A 17 5.69 4.26 20.33
CA LEU A 17 6.81 4.73 21.15
C LEU A 17 6.59 4.40 22.63
N PHE A 18 5.39 4.64 23.14
CA PHE A 18 5.04 4.29 24.52
C PHE A 18 5.18 2.79 24.76
N THR A 19 4.73 1.96 23.82
CA THR A 19 4.87 0.50 23.87
C THR A 19 6.33 0.07 23.87
N VAL A 20 7.16 0.66 23.00
CA VAL A 20 8.61 0.39 22.94
C VAL A 20 9.30 0.78 24.25
N GLU A 21 8.94 1.91 24.86
CA GLU A 21 9.45 2.33 26.17
C GLU A 21 9.08 1.32 27.28
N GLN A 22 7.86 0.76 27.25
CA GLN A 22 7.46 -0.30 28.19
C GLN A 22 8.26 -1.59 27.99
N TRP A 23 8.49 -1.99 26.75
CA TRP A 23 9.29 -3.17 26.40
C TRP A 23 10.73 -3.05 26.86
N GLN A 24 11.34 -1.86 26.73
CA GLN A 24 12.67 -1.62 27.28
C GLN A 24 12.69 -1.80 28.80
N LYS A 25 11.67 -1.30 29.52
CA LYS A 25 11.55 -1.51 30.98
C LYS A 25 11.36 -2.98 31.35
N ALA A 26 10.73 -3.76 30.48
CA ALA A 26 10.55 -5.20 30.64
C ALA A 26 11.80 -6.02 30.26
N GLY A 27 12.89 -5.38 29.80
CA GLY A 27 14.14 -6.04 29.42
C GLY A 27 14.19 -6.54 27.96
N ILE A 28 13.34 -6.01 27.08
CA ILE A 28 13.39 -6.32 25.65
C ILE A 28 14.39 -5.37 24.96
N ASP A 29 15.50 -5.95 24.50
CA ASP A 29 16.61 -5.19 23.91
C ASP A 29 16.55 -5.07 22.39
N ARG A 30 15.81 -5.96 21.71
CA ARG A 30 15.75 -6.04 20.25
C ARG A 30 14.34 -5.82 19.75
N VAL A 31 14.16 -4.81 18.92
CA VAL A 31 12.87 -4.47 18.30
C VAL A 31 13.08 -4.35 16.80
N TYR A 32 12.29 -5.08 16.04
CA TYR A 32 12.28 -5.03 14.58
C TYR A 32 10.98 -4.42 14.09
N LEU A 33 11.09 -3.55 13.09
CA LEU A 33 9.97 -2.91 12.42
C LEU A 33 9.78 -3.53 11.04
N PHE A 34 8.60 -4.08 10.80
CA PHE A 34 8.18 -4.59 9.51
C PHE A 34 7.23 -3.58 8.88
N HIS A 35 7.58 -3.07 7.70
CA HIS A 35 6.71 -2.16 6.97
C HIS A 35 6.88 -2.31 5.46
N HIS A 36 5.89 -1.87 4.70
CA HIS A 36 6.00 -1.84 3.25
C HIS A 36 6.69 -0.55 2.82
N GLN A 37 7.64 -0.68 1.89
CA GLN A 37 8.27 0.46 1.25
C GLN A 37 7.93 0.45 -0.25
N PRO A 38 7.45 1.59 -0.80
CA PRO A 38 7.31 1.74 -2.24
C PRO A 38 8.71 1.79 -2.85
N ARG A 39 9.05 0.83 -3.70
CA ARG A 39 10.27 0.89 -4.53
C ARG A 39 9.90 1.47 -5.89
N SER A 40 10.89 1.88 -6.68
CA SER A 40 10.70 2.35 -8.05
C SER A 40 9.87 1.35 -8.88
N GLY A 41 8.79 1.83 -9.49
CA GLY A 41 7.81 1.00 -10.18
C GLY A 41 6.79 0.41 -9.21
N TRP A 42 5.63 0.03 -9.72
CA TRP A 42 4.41 -0.40 -9.02
C TRP A 42 4.52 -1.67 -8.15
N ARG A 43 5.64 -1.88 -7.46
CA ARG A 43 5.96 -3.03 -6.61
C ARG A 43 6.28 -2.54 -5.20
N TYR A 44 5.60 -3.11 -4.20
CA TYR A 44 5.96 -2.98 -2.79
C TYR A 44 6.81 -4.19 -2.37
N HIS A 45 7.76 -3.98 -1.46
CA HIS A 45 8.47 -5.07 -0.79
C HIS A 45 8.34 -4.90 0.72
N PRO A 46 8.13 -5.99 1.48
CA PRO A 46 8.24 -5.95 2.93
C PRO A 46 9.70 -5.68 3.29
N LEU A 47 9.94 -4.60 4.02
CA LEU A 47 11.25 -4.27 4.58
C LEU A 47 11.23 -4.57 6.07
N THR A 48 12.29 -5.23 6.54
CA THR A 48 12.55 -5.41 7.97
C THR A 48 13.68 -4.48 8.37
N VAL A 49 13.41 -3.56 9.28
CA VAL A 49 14.40 -2.60 9.79
C VAL A 49 14.58 -2.82 11.30
N PRO A 50 15.82 -3.00 11.80
CA PRO A 50 16.05 -3.00 13.24
C PRO A 50 15.76 -1.60 13.79
N LEU A 51 14.78 -1.49 14.69
CA LEU A 51 14.46 -0.25 15.38
C LEU A 51 15.33 -0.08 16.63
N LEU A 52 15.54 -1.19 17.36
CA LEU A 52 16.44 -1.27 18.49
C LEU A 52 17.25 -2.58 18.45
N PRO A 53 18.52 -2.57 18.88
CA PRO A 53 19.31 -1.39 19.25
C PRO A 53 19.59 -0.50 18.02
N ILE A 54 19.84 0.78 18.26
CA ILE A 54 20.28 1.70 17.20
C ILE A 54 21.57 1.16 16.59
N ASP A 55 21.63 1.11 15.27
CA ASP A 55 22.85 0.69 14.59
C ASP A 55 24.00 1.66 14.91
N LEU A 56 25.08 1.16 15.50
CA LEU A 56 26.28 1.95 15.80
C LEU A 56 26.95 2.46 14.52
N ARG A 57 26.76 1.78 13.38
CA ARG A 57 27.27 2.22 12.07
C ARG A 57 26.65 3.56 11.67
N TYR A 58 25.33 3.71 11.87
CA TYR A 58 24.64 4.98 11.63
C TYR A 58 25.27 6.14 12.41
N LEU A 59 25.62 5.91 13.69
CA LEU A 59 26.29 6.93 14.51
C LEU A 59 27.72 7.23 14.03
N GLN A 60 28.44 6.21 13.54
CA GLN A 60 29.78 6.39 12.96
C GLN A 60 29.72 7.21 11.66
N ASP A 61 28.73 6.95 10.81
CA ASP A 61 28.51 7.68 9.56
C ASP A 61 28.18 9.16 9.85
N CYS A 62 27.31 9.42 10.83
CA CYS A 62 27.01 10.79 11.26
C CYS A 62 28.25 11.53 11.78
N ARG A 63 29.18 10.83 12.42
CA ARG A 63 30.45 11.41 12.91
C ARG A 63 31.42 11.74 11.77
N GLN A 64 31.41 10.97 10.68
CA GLN A 64 32.26 11.20 9.52
C GLN A 64 31.68 12.19 8.53
N ALA A 65 30.36 12.41 8.56
CA ALA A 65 29.68 13.34 7.69
C ALA A 65 30.22 14.78 7.86
N PRO A 66 30.52 15.49 6.76
CA PRO A 66 31.00 16.86 6.83
C PRO A 66 29.90 17.76 7.40
N TRP A 67 30.30 18.63 8.33
CA TRP A 67 29.38 19.60 8.91
C TRP A 67 28.99 20.65 7.87
N VAL A 68 27.71 20.72 7.52
CA VAL A 68 27.19 21.54 6.41
C VAL A 68 26.98 23.00 6.81
N SER A 69 26.86 23.31 8.11
CA SER A 69 26.60 24.66 8.61
C SER A 69 27.89 25.46 8.85
N ARG A 70 27.80 26.79 8.74
CA ARG A 70 28.90 27.71 9.09
C ARG A 70 29.04 27.95 10.59
N SER A 71 28.06 27.52 11.39
CA SER A 71 28.07 27.63 12.86
C SER A 71 28.38 26.29 13.50
N LEU A 72 29.27 26.26 14.49
CA LEU A 72 29.57 25.05 15.26
C LEU A 72 28.36 24.67 16.15
N PRO A 73 28.07 23.37 16.29
CA PRO A 73 26.98 22.92 17.15
C PRO A 73 27.27 23.28 18.61
N THR A 74 26.37 24.04 19.21
CA THR A 74 26.39 24.39 20.64
C THR A 74 25.11 23.87 21.29
N PHE A 75 25.18 23.44 22.53
CA PHE A 75 24.03 22.97 23.30
C PHE A 75 23.93 23.69 24.64
N THR A 76 22.69 24.00 25.03
CA THR A 76 22.38 24.78 26.25
C THR A 76 21.96 23.90 27.43
N MET A 77 21.92 22.57 27.25
CA MET A 77 21.47 21.61 28.25
C MET A 77 22.46 20.46 28.42
N SER A 78 22.26 19.61 29.44
CA SER A 78 23.15 18.47 29.66
C SER A 78 23.14 17.50 28.48
N TRP A 79 24.33 16.98 28.14
CA TRP A 79 24.52 16.02 27.04
C TRP A 79 23.56 14.83 27.11
N ARG A 80 23.42 14.22 28.30
CA ARG A 80 22.54 13.07 28.52
C ARG A 80 21.08 13.38 28.17
N ARG A 81 20.59 14.56 28.55
CA ARG A 81 19.20 14.96 28.28
C ARG A 81 19.01 15.25 26.80
N LEU A 82 19.94 15.98 26.17
CA LEU A 82 19.89 16.27 24.74
C LEU A 82 19.88 14.98 23.92
N PHE A 83 20.78 14.05 24.22
CA PHE A 83 20.89 12.78 23.51
C PHE A 83 19.61 11.95 23.62
N ALA A 84 19.01 11.86 24.82
CA ALA A 84 17.75 11.15 25.01
C ALA A 84 16.60 11.76 24.17
N LEU A 85 16.52 13.09 24.09
CA LEU A 85 15.52 13.78 23.27
C LEU A 85 15.73 13.52 21.77
N LEU A 86 16.98 13.65 21.30
CA LEU A 86 17.32 13.38 19.90
C LEU A 86 17.03 11.93 19.51
N LEU A 87 17.32 10.98 20.40
CA LEU A 87 17.02 9.58 20.17
C LEU A 87 15.51 9.36 20.05
N ARG A 88 14.72 9.89 20.97
CA ARG A 88 13.26 9.77 20.93
C ARG A 88 12.70 10.39 19.64
N GLU A 89 13.21 11.54 19.22
CA GLU A 89 12.80 12.18 17.96
C GLU A 89 13.19 11.35 16.74
N ALA A 90 14.40 10.78 16.72
CA ALA A 90 14.84 9.91 15.64
C ALA A 90 13.95 8.66 15.50
N LEU A 91 13.57 8.04 16.63
CA LEU A 91 12.63 6.92 16.65
C LEU A 91 11.24 7.33 16.17
N PHE A 92 10.74 8.50 16.60
CA PHE A 92 9.48 9.06 16.12
C PHE A 92 9.48 9.21 14.60
N ILE A 93 10.52 9.84 14.04
CA ILE A 93 10.66 10.05 12.60
C ILE A 93 10.75 8.71 11.86
N ALA A 94 11.50 7.73 12.37
CA ALA A 94 11.62 6.41 11.76
C ALA A 94 10.27 5.68 11.68
N LEU A 95 9.54 5.64 12.79
CA LEU A 95 8.21 5.04 12.86
C LEU A 95 7.20 5.78 11.98
N PHE A 96 7.18 7.11 12.03
CA PHE A 96 6.30 7.93 11.20
C PHE A 96 6.52 7.65 9.71
N ARG A 97 7.78 7.63 9.27
CA ARG A 97 8.15 7.31 7.88
C ARG A 97 7.68 5.91 7.47
N ALA A 98 7.87 4.92 8.34
CA ALA A 98 7.45 3.54 8.08
C ALA A 98 5.91 3.41 7.98
N CYS A 99 5.17 4.05 8.88
CA CYS A 99 3.71 4.07 8.81
C CYS A 99 3.22 4.77 7.53
N ALA A 100 3.76 5.95 7.22
CA ALA A 100 3.41 6.69 6.01
C ALA A 100 3.73 5.89 4.73
N SER A 101 4.90 5.25 4.66
CA SER A 101 5.27 4.43 3.50
C SER A 101 4.39 3.19 3.35
N SER A 102 3.99 2.58 4.46
CA SER A 102 3.11 1.41 4.43
C SER A 102 1.70 1.78 3.98
N LEU A 103 1.15 2.90 4.47
CA LEU A 103 -0.15 3.42 4.02
C LEU A 103 -0.14 3.75 2.53
N ALA A 104 0.92 4.42 2.05
CA ALA A 104 1.06 4.71 0.62
C ALA A 104 1.15 3.43 -0.22
N SER A 105 1.87 2.41 0.27
CA SER A 105 2.00 1.11 -0.42
C SER A 105 0.68 0.35 -0.45
N GLU A 106 -0.10 0.39 0.63
CA GLU A 106 -1.42 -0.23 0.72
C GLU A 106 -2.38 0.40 -0.30
N GLU A 107 -2.46 1.73 -0.31
CA GLU A 107 -3.37 2.44 -1.21
C GLU A 107 -3.00 2.21 -2.68
N ALA A 108 -1.70 2.22 -3.00
CA ALA A 108 -1.23 1.88 -4.35
C ALA A 108 -1.59 0.44 -4.74
N SER A 109 -1.41 -0.53 -3.83
CA SER A 109 -1.78 -1.93 -4.08
C SER A 109 -3.29 -2.09 -4.28
N ARG A 110 -4.10 -1.38 -3.49
CA ARG A 110 -5.55 -1.37 -3.60
C ARG A 110 -6.00 -0.82 -4.95
N LEU A 111 -5.43 0.32 -5.36
CA LEU A 111 -5.74 0.94 -6.64
C LEU A 111 -5.39 0.03 -7.83
N MET A 112 -4.24 -0.66 -7.80
CA MET A 112 -3.91 -1.65 -8.82
C MET A 112 -4.87 -2.83 -8.88
N ALA A 113 -5.25 -3.36 -7.71
CA ALA A 113 -6.21 -4.46 -7.64
C ALA A 113 -7.56 -4.04 -8.25
N MET A 114 -8.01 -2.82 -7.95
CA MET A 114 -9.22 -2.24 -8.53
C MET A 114 -9.11 -2.05 -10.05
N GLN A 115 -8.00 -1.49 -10.55
CA GLN A 115 -7.78 -1.32 -11.99
C GLN A 115 -7.75 -2.67 -12.75
N ASN A 116 -7.14 -3.70 -12.15
CA ASN A 116 -7.15 -5.04 -12.73
C ASN A 116 -8.57 -5.64 -12.73
N ALA A 117 -9.33 -5.45 -11.65
CA ALA A 117 -10.72 -5.88 -11.59
C ALA A 117 -11.58 -5.17 -12.64
N GLU A 118 -11.41 -3.85 -12.80
CA GLU A 118 -12.11 -3.05 -13.81
C GLU A 118 -11.81 -3.56 -15.22
N ARG A 119 -10.53 -3.78 -15.57
CA ARG A 119 -10.15 -4.36 -16.87
C ARG A 119 -10.81 -5.72 -17.09
N ASN A 120 -10.76 -6.60 -16.10
CA ASN A 120 -11.36 -7.93 -16.20
C ASN A 120 -12.89 -7.86 -16.38
N ILE A 121 -13.56 -6.91 -15.73
CA ILE A 121 -15.01 -6.70 -15.89
C ILE A 121 -15.33 -6.23 -17.30
N THR A 122 -14.55 -5.29 -17.85
CA THR A 122 -14.73 -4.79 -19.22
C THR A 122 -14.56 -5.92 -20.24
N GLU A 123 -13.49 -6.72 -20.12
CA GLU A 123 -13.26 -7.89 -20.98
C GLU A 123 -14.46 -8.88 -20.92
N ARG A 124 -15.00 -9.13 -19.72
CA ARG A 124 -16.17 -10.01 -19.55
C ARG A 124 -17.45 -9.42 -20.14
N LEU A 125 -17.65 -8.11 -20.04
CA LEU A 125 -18.80 -7.44 -20.65
C LEU A 125 -18.77 -7.57 -22.17
N ASP A 126 -17.60 -7.37 -22.79
CA ASP A 126 -17.43 -7.50 -24.24
C ASP A 126 -17.71 -8.93 -24.74
N GLU A 127 -17.22 -9.94 -24.00
CA GLU A 127 -17.54 -11.35 -24.26
C GLU A 127 -19.06 -11.62 -24.18
N LEU A 128 -19.73 -11.11 -23.14
CA LEU A 128 -21.16 -11.29 -22.95
C LEU A 128 -21.98 -10.58 -24.03
N HIS A 129 -21.59 -9.37 -24.44
CA HIS A 129 -22.22 -8.66 -25.54
C HIS A 129 -22.11 -9.41 -26.86
N THR A 130 -20.94 -9.98 -27.14
CA THR A 130 -20.74 -10.77 -28.36
C THR A 130 -21.63 -12.02 -28.35
N ARG A 131 -21.69 -12.74 -27.22
CA ARG A 131 -22.60 -13.90 -27.07
C ARG A 131 -24.06 -13.52 -27.22
N TYR A 132 -24.47 -12.39 -26.62
CA TYR A 132 -25.83 -11.87 -26.74
C TYR A 132 -26.20 -11.58 -28.20
N HIS A 133 -25.33 -10.88 -28.93
CA HIS A 133 -25.58 -10.56 -30.34
C HIS A 133 -25.63 -11.81 -31.21
N TYR A 134 -24.72 -12.76 -31.00
CA TYR A 134 -24.73 -14.04 -31.70
C TYR A 134 -26.03 -14.80 -31.46
N GLN A 135 -26.42 -14.99 -30.19
CA GLN A 135 -27.63 -15.73 -29.84
C GLN A 135 -28.89 -15.04 -30.37
N ARG A 136 -28.96 -13.71 -30.29
CA ARG A 136 -30.06 -12.94 -30.88
C ARG A 136 -30.17 -13.19 -32.40
N GLN A 137 -29.05 -13.17 -33.11
CA GLN A 137 -29.05 -13.40 -34.56
C GLN A 137 -29.45 -14.83 -34.90
N THR A 138 -28.96 -15.82 -34.16
CA THR A 138 -29.33 -17.23 -34.32
C THR A 138 -30.84 -17.43 -34.09
N THR A 139 -31.41 -16.82 -33.04
CA THR A 139 -32.86 -16.89 -32.79
C THR A 139 -33.66 -16.29 -33.94
N ILE A 140 -33.31 -15.08 -34.42
CA ILE A 140 -33.99 -14.45 -35.56
C ILE A 140 -33.92 -15.33 -36.80
N THR A 141 -32.74 -15.90 -37.11
CA THR A 141 -32.58 -16.78 -38.27
C THR A 141 -33.41 -18.08 -38.12
N ALA A 142 -33.48 -18.65 -36.93
CA ALA A 142 -34.30 -19.83 -36.66
C ALA A 142 -35.79 -19.53 -36.85
N GLU A 143 -36.29 -18.42 -36.29
CA GLU A 143 -37.68 -17.99 -36.47
C GLU A 143 -38.03 -17.75 -37.94
N LEU A 144 -37.13 -17.13 -38.71
CA LEU A 144 -37.34 -16.92 -40.15
C LEU A 144 -37.36 -18.23 -40.94
N LEU A 145 -36.48 -19.19 -40.63
CA LEU A 145 -36.47 -20.51 -41.26
C LEU A 145 -37.76 -21.28 -40.97
N ASP A 146 -38.25 -21.22 -39.74
CA ASP A 146 -39.52 -21.85 -39.35
C ASP A 146 -40.71 -21.22 -40.09
N LEU A 147 -40.76 -19.90 -40.26
CA LEU A 147 -41.79 -19.22 -41.03
C LEU A 147 -41.79 -19.61 -42.51
N VAL A 148 -40.61 -19.65 -43.14
CA VAL A 148 -40.47 -20.06 -44.55
C VAL A 148 -40.86 -21.53 -44.73
N GLY A 149 -40.38 -22.41 -43.86
CA GLY A 149 -40.75 -23.84 -43.89
C GLY A 149 -42.24 -24.07 -43.69
N GLY A 150 -42.87 -23.32 -42.77
CA GLY A 150 -44.31 -23.34 -42.56
C GLY A 150 -45.11 -22.88 -43.78
N TYR A 151 -44.69 -21.79 -44.43
CA TYR A 151 -45.32 -21.27 -45.65
C TYR A 151 -45.22 -22.25 -46.83
N GLU A 152 -44.05 -22.85 -47.06
CA GLU A 152 -43.86 -23.87 -48.11
C GLU A 152 -44.72 -25.11 -47.87
N ALA A 153 -44.89 -25.53 -46.61
CA ALA A 153 -45.74 -26.67 -46.26
C ALA A 153 -47.23 -26.42 -46.54
N VAL A 154 -47.70 -25.19 -46.36
CA VAL A 154 -49.08 -24.79 -46.69
C VAL A 154 -49.28 -24.69 -48.21
N THR A 155 -48.34 -24.09 -48.93
CA THR A 155 -48.45 -23.91 -50.39
C THR A 155 -48.30 -25.21 -51.18
N ARG A 156 -47.51 -26.20 -50.73
CA ARG A 156 -47.46 -27.53 -51.36
C ARG A 156 -48.71 -28.40 -51.16
N ARG A 157 -49.62 -28.01 -50.26
CA ARG A 157 -50.89 -28.70 -49.99
C ARG A 157 -52.09 -28.10 -50.72
N ALA A 158 -51.92 -26.96 -51.39
CA ALA A 158 -52.92 -26.33 -52.26
C ALA A 158 -52.66 -26.69 -53.72
#